data_AF-A0AAN8G7X5-F1
#
_entry.id   AF-A0AAN8G7X5-F1
#
_cell.length_a   1.000
_cell.length_b   1.000
_cell.length_c   1.000
_cell.angle_alpha   90.00
_cell.angle_beta   90.00
_cell.angle_gamma   90.00
#
_symmetry.space_group_name_H-M   'P 1'
#
loop_
_entity.id
_entity.type
_entity.pdbx_description
1 polymer ?
#
loop_
_entity_poly.entity_id
_entity_poly.type
_entity_poly.pdbx_seq_one_letter_code
_entity_poly.pdbx_strand_id
1 'polypeptide(L)'
;MNWPVVWKSVFTINKSSESLDNDYRIVHNIIWTNEKLHNIGKINNPHCKFCDKDSIENLEHMILDCKSVKNLHELILDFIEVFFQSSGFGIDDFHQWLLFGYPVLNEANNLFLIFIFSFARLAIIKRRVLFLNEATRVDLCILFKTLLTKHMNYLYQYMSTHGNRHIYLLLFSMNSYIEINDRVHVKFN
;
A
#
# COMPACT_ATOMS: atom_id res chain seq x y z
N MET A 1 -12.62 14.97 -3.96
CA MET A 1 -12.27 13.88 -3.02
C MET A 1 -13.48 13.52 -2.16
N ASN A 2 -13.86 12.25 -2.07
CA ASN A 2 -14.95 11.79 -1.19
C ASN A 2 -14.37 11.33 0.16
N TRP A 3 -14.27 12.25 1.12
CA TRP A 3 -13.64 11.98 2.42
C TRP A 3 -14.29 10.84 3.23
N PRO A 4 -15.63 10.74 3.34
CA PRO A 4 -16.26 9.61 4.02
C PRO A 4 -15.81 8.24 3.51
N VAL A 5 -15.61 8.14 2.20
CA VAL A 5 -15.15 6.91 1.55
C VAL A 5 -13.67 6.64 1.82
N VAL A 6 -12.82 7.68 1.72
CA VAL A 6 -11.39 7.58 2.10
C VAL A 6 -11.26 7.07 3.52
N TRP A 7 -12.01 7.63 4.47
CA TRP A 7 -11.96 7.20 5.86
C TRP A 7 -12.42 5.76 6.09
N LYS A 8 -13.40 5.27 5.32
CA LYS A 8 -13.77 3.85 5.32
C LYS A 8 -12.61 2.97 4.84
N SER A 9 -11.89 3.40 3.80
CA SER A 9 -10.68 2.71 3.33
C SER A 9 -9.58 2.70 4.39
N VAL A 10 -9.33 3.85 5.03
CA VAL A 10 -8.32 4.00 6.10
C VAL A 10 -8.65 3.14 7.32
N PHE A 11 -9.91 3.05 7.74
CA PHE A 11 -10.32 2.28 8.92
C PHE A 11 -10.98 0.94 8.58
N THR A 12 -10.65 0.37 7.43
CA THR A 12 -11.17 -0.95 7.03
C THR A 12 -10.76 -2.01 8.06
N ILE A 13 -11.78 -2.70 8.57
CA ILE A 13 -11.63 -3.83 9.48
C ILE A 13 -10.74 -4.87 8.79
N ASN A 14 -9.83 -5.49 9.55
CA ASN A 14 -8.84 -6.49 9.14
C ASN A 14 -7.48 -5.99 8.69
N LYS A 15 -7.23 -4.68 8.56
CA LYS A 15 -5.85 -4.19 8.38
C LYS A 15 -5.02 -4.36 9.66
N SER A 16 -3.71 -4.52 9.50
CA SER A 16 -2.80 -4.49 10.66
C SER A 16 -2.77 -3.10 11.28
N SER A 17 -2.47 -3.02 12.59
CA SER A 17 -2.31 -1.74 13.29
C SER A 17 -1.26 -0.83 12.64
N GLU A 18 -0.15 -1.42 12.17
CA GLU A 18 0.89 -0.70 11.45
C GLU A 18 0.37 -0.08 10.14
N SER A 19 -0.43 -0.83 9.37
CA SER A 19 -1.03 -0.32 8.12
C SER A 19 -2.07 0.76 8.38
N LEU A 20 -2.86 0.62 9.46
CA LEU A 20 -3.85 1.62 9.89
C LEU A 20 -3.18 2.95 10.28
N ASP A 21 -2.16 2.89 11.12
CA ASP A 21 -1.38 4.08 11.52
C ASP A 21 -0.74 4.74 10.29
N ASN A 22 -0.15 3.95 9.41
CA ASN A 22 0.49 4.44 8.20
C ASN A 22 -0.51 5.17 7.29
N ASP A 23 -1.66 4.57 7.00
CA ASP A 23 -2.71 5.18 6.17
C ASP A 23 -3.25 6.46 6.81
N TYR A 24 -3.51 6.45 8.13
CA TYR A 24 -3.93 7.64 8.87
C TYR A 24 -2.92 8.79 8.73
N ARG A 25 -1.63 8.49 8.90
CA ARG A 25 -0.56 9.50 8.82
C ARG A 25 -0.39 10.07 7.42
N ILE A 26 -0.62 9.28 6.37
CA ILE A 26 -0.58 9.75 4.98
C ILE A 26 -1.77 10.69 4.70
N VAL A 27 -2.99 10.27 5.07
CA VAL A 27 -4.19 11.08 4.85
C VAL A 27 -4.13 12.43 5.60
N HIS A 28 -3.54 12.44 6.79
CA HIS A 28 -3.29 13.67 7.55
C HIS A 28 -2.04 14.45 7.11
N ASN A 29 -1.28 13.94 6.13
CA ASN A 29 -0.01 14.50 5.72
C ASN A 29 0.97 14.75 6.90
N ILE A 30 1.10 13.78 7.80
CA ILE A 30 2.01 13.81 8.96
C ILE A 30 3.16 12.79 8.86
N ILE A 31 3.43 12.28 7.66
CA ILE A 31 4.68 11.58 7.35
C ILE A 31 5.82 12.60 7.26
N TRP A 32 6.95 12.27 7.88
CA TRP A 32 8.18 13.08 7.83
C TRP A 32 8.90 12.87 6.49
N THR A 33 8.84 13.89 5.66
CA THR A 33 9.52 13.96 4.35
C THR A 33 10.81 14.77 4.47
N ASN A 34 11.76 14.65 3.53
CA ASN A 34 12.95 15.50 3.58
C ASN A 34 12.59 16.99 3.43
N GLU A 35 11.57 17.33 2.65
CA GLU A 35 11.03 18.71 2.61
C GLU A 35 10.66 19.23 4.02
N LYS A 36 9.86 18.47 4.77
CA LYS A 36 9.47 18.87 6.13
C LYS A 36 10.67 18.97 7.07
N LEU A 37 11.58 18.00 7.00
CA LEU A 37 12.79 17.98 7.83
C LEU A 37 13.72 19.16 7.52
N HIS A 38 13.84 19.55 6.25
CA HIS A 38 14.60 20.71 5.82
C HIS A 38 13.97 22.01 6.34
N ASN A 39 12.65 22.15 6.22
CA ASN A 39 11.92 23.33 6.69
C ASN A 39 12.06 23.57 8.20
N ILE A 40 12.29 22.52 8.99
CA ILE A 40 12.56 22.63 10.44
C ILE A 40 14.06 22.60 10.80
N GLY A 41 14.95 22.70 9.81
CA GLY A 41 16.40 22.78 10.01
C GLY A 41 17.06 21.48 10.50
N LYS A 42 16.42 20.31 10.29
CA LYS A 42 16.99 19.01 10.69
C LYS A 42 17.91 18.39 9.64
N ILE A 43 17.82 18.83 8.39
CA ILE A 43 18.70 18.41 7.30
C ILE A 43 19.06 19.60 6.40
N ASN A 44 20.18 19.51 5.69
CA ASN A 44 20.72 20.63 4.90
C ASN A 44 20.10 20.76 3.49
N ASN A 45 19.43 19.71 2.99
CA ASN A 45 18.75 19.75 1.69
C ASN A 45 17.47 18.91 1.74
N PRO A 46 16.41 19.31 1.01
CA PRO A 46 15.13 18.62 0.98
C PRO A 46 15.08 17.48 -0.05
N HIS A 47 16.21 17.12 -0.67
CA HIS A 47 16.22 16.29 -1.86
C HIS A 47 16.00 14.80 -1.55
N CYS A 48 15.42 14.08 -2.50
CA CYS A 48 15.18 12.64 -2.41
C CYS A 48 16.50 11.87 -2.37
N LYS A 49 16.58 10.87 -1.48
CA LYS A 49 17.77 10.01 -1.39
C LYS A 49 17.71 8.78 -2.31
N PHE A 50 16.58 8.57 -3.01
CA PHE A 50 16.31 7.32 -3.73
C PHE A 50 16.30 7.44 -5.26
N CYS A 51 15.93 8.58 -5.84
CA CYS A 51 15.92 8.75 -7.30
C CYS A 51 17.04 9.69 -7.77
N ASP A 52 16.87 11.00 -7.59
CA ASP A 52 17.75 12.01 -8.11
C ASP A 52 18.07 13.05 -7.03
N LYS A 53 19.30 13.57 -7.06
CA LYS A 53 19.81 14.51 -6.06
C LYS A 53 19.13 15.87 -6.10
N ASP A 54 18.26 16.17 -7.06
CA ASP A 54 17.68 17.50 -7.25
C ASP A 54 16.14 17.55 -7.08
N SER A 55 15.46 16.40 -6.96
CA SER A 55 14.02 16.38 -6.71
C SER A 55 13.71 16.55 -5.23
N ILE A 56 12.89 17.54 -4.87
CA ILE A 56 12.38 17.74 -3.51
C ILE A 56 11.51 16.55 -3.12
N GLU A 57 11.82 15.90 -1.99
CA GLU A 57 11.02 14.80 -1.48
C GLU A 57 9.91 15.35 -0.58
N ASN A 58 8.74 15.58 -1.18
CA ASN A 58 7.46 15.73 -0.47
C ASN A 58 6.71 14.38 -0.43
N LEU A 59 5.49 14.35 0.11
CA LEU A 59 4.72 13.11 0.26
C LEU A 59 4.31 12.52 -1.10
N GLU A 60 3.91 13.39 -2.02
CA GLU A 60 3.49 13.01 -3.38
C GLU A 60 4.66 12.40 -4.13
N HIS A 61 5.82 13.07 -4.13
CA HIS A 61 7.04 12.52 -4.70
C HIS A 61 7.40 11.16 -4.10
N MET A 62 7.31 11.03 -2.77
CA MET A 62 7.67 9.79 -2.08
C MET A 62 6.81 8.59 -2.51
N ILE A 63 5.53 8.81 -2.80
CA ILE A 63 4.56 7.74 -3.09
C ILE A 63 4.30 7.57 -4.60
N LEU A 64 4.34 8.65 -5.38
CA LEU A 64 3.93 8.71 -6.79
C LEU A 64 5.10 9.02 -7.74
N ASP A 65 5.86 10.09 -7.51
CA ASP A 65 6.79 10.57 -8.56
C ASP A 65 8.20 9.98 -8.47
N CYS A 66 8.55 9.35 -7.35
CA CYS A 66 9.90 8.86 -7.15
C CYS A 66 10.20 7.70 -8.09
N LYS A 67 11.24 7.83 -8.93
CA LYS A 67 11.68 6.77 -9.84
C LYS A 67 11.91 5.42 -9.15
N SER A 68 12.29 5.45 -7.87
CA SER A 68 12.55 4.24 -7.08
C SER A 68 11.29 3.44 -6.69
N VAL A 69 10.08 3.97 -6.91
CA VAL A 69 8.82 3.26 -6.66
C VAL A 69 8.16 2.74 -7.93
N LYS A 70 8.70 3.08 -9.12
CA LYS A 70 8.14 2.73 -10.42
C LYS A 70 7.84 1.23 -10.59
N ASN A 71 8.78 0.35 -10.26
CA ASN A 71 8.57 -1.10 -10.39
C ASN A 71 7.44 -1.61 -9.48
N LEU A 72 7.23 -0.97 -8.32
CA LEU A 72 6.10 -1.31 -7.45
C LEU A 72 4.80 -0.81 -8.07
N HIS A 73 4.79 0.37 -8.69
CA HIS A 73 3.60 0.86 -9.39
C HIS A 73 3.21 -0.06 -10.54
N GLU A 74 4.15 -0.47 -11.38
CA GLU A 74 3.91 -1.44 -12.46
C GLU A 74 3.28 -2.74 -11.91
N LEU A 75 3.85 -3.29 -10.83
CA LEU A 75 3.26 -4.46 -10.17
C LEU A 75 1.84 -4.23 -9.66
N ILE A 76 1.52 -3.04 -9.15
CA ILE A 76 0.16 -2.71 -8.66
C ILE A 76 -0.80 -2.48 -9.84
N LEU A 77 -0.32 -1.85 -10.92
CA LEU A 77 -1.08 -1.66 -12.16
C LEU A 77 -1.55 -3.02 -12.70
N ASP A 78 -0.67 -4.03 -12.73
CA ASP A 78 -1.02 -5.39 -13.14
C ASP A 78 -2.18 -5.99 -12.30
N PHE A 79 -2.18 -5.75 -10.98
CA PHE A 79 -3.29 -6.17 -10.12
C PHE A 79 -4.59 -5.49 -10.54
N ILE A 80 -4.58 -4.16 -10.66
CA ILE A 80 -5.80 -3.38 -10.87
C ILE A 80 -6.36 -3.50 -12.28
N GLU A 81 -5.51 -3.67 -13.30
CA GLU A 81 -5.96 -3.90 -14.68
C GLU A 81 -6.92 -5.09 -14.79
N VAL A 82 -6.69 -6.16 -14.01
CA VAL A 82 -7.58 -7.33 -13.97
C VAL A 82 -8.95 -7.00 -13.37
N PHE A 83 -9.03 -6.10 -12.37
CA PHE A 83 -10.31 -5.71 -11.78
C PHE A 83 -11.09 -4.73 -12.66
N PHE A 84 -10.40 -3.96 -13.50
CA PHE A 84 -10.97 -2.87 -14.29
C PHE A 84 -11.01 -3.13 -15.79
N GLN A 85 -10.87 -4.38 -16.25
CA GLN A 85 -10.85 -4.71 -17.68
C GLN A 85 -12.08 -4.20 -18.46
N SER A 86 -13.23 -4.06 -17.80
CA SER A 86 -14.49 -3.65 -18.41
C SER A 86 -14.77 -2.14 -18.35
N SER A 87 -14.31 -1.46 -17.31
CA SER A 87 -14.60 -0.04 -17.04
C SER A 87 -13.42 0.90 -17.34
N GLY A 88 -12.19 0.38 -17.30
CA GLY A 88 -10.97 1.18 -17.40
C GLY A 88 -10.73 2.10 -16.19
N PHE A 89 -9.56 2.72 -16.14
CA PHE A 89 -9.20 3.76 -15.18
C PHE A 89 -8.09 4.65 -15.73
N GLY A 90 -8.03 5.91 -15.27
CA GLY A 90 -6.98 6.86 -15.64
C GLY A 90 -5.81 6.86 -14.65
N ILE A 91 -4.71 7.52 -15.02
CA ILE A 91 -3.56 7.71 -14.13
C ILE A 91 -3.93 8.49 -12.86
N ASP A 92 -4.83 9.46 -12.97
CA ASP A 92 -5.30 10.26 -11.83
C ASP A 92 -6.10 9.41 -10.84
N ASP A 93 -6.87 8.43 -11.33
CA ASP A 93 -7.56 7.46 -10.49
C ASP A 93 -6.55 6.62 -9.71
N PHE A 94 -5.52 6.08 -10.40
CA PHE A 94 -4.46 5.32 -9.76
C PHE A 94 -3.73 6.13 -8.69
N HIS A 95 -3.35 7.37 -8.98
CA HIS A 95 -2.70 8.27 -8.01
C HIS A 95 -3.58 8.51 -6.79
N GLN A 96 -4.87 8.80 -7.00
CA GLN A 96 -5.82 8.98 -5.92
C GLN A 96 -5.95 7.70 -5.07
N TRP A 97 -6.04 6.53 -5.69
CA TRP A 97 -6.18 5.26 -4.98
C TRP A 97 -4.92 4.89 -4.20
N LEU A 98 -3.75 5.15 -4.79
CA LEU A 98 -2.48 4.86 -4.15
C LEU A 98 -2.21 5.80 -2.97
N LEU A 99 -2.62 7.07 -3.02
CA LEU A 99 -2.49 8.00 -1.89
C LEU A 99 -3.55 7.78 -0.80
N PHE A 100 -4.82 7.64 -1.19
CA PHE A 100 -5.97 7.73 -0.26
C PHE A 100 -6.72 6.41 -0.07
N GLY A 101 -6.27 5.35 -0.72
CA GLY A 101 -6.96 4.07 -0.75
C GLY A 101 -8.08 4.02 -1.78
N TYR A 102 -8.65 2.83 -1.95
CA TYR A 102 -9.62 2.57 -3.00
C TYR A 102 -11.03 3.06 -2.61
N PRO A 103 -11.67 3.96 -3.41
CA PRO A 103 -12.89 4.65 -3.01
C PRO A 103 -14.19 3.96 -3.47
N VAL A 104 -14.14 2.93 -4.30
CA VAL A 104 -15.35 2.24 -4.73
C VAL A 104 -15.57 1.07 -3.78
N LEU A 105 -16.73 1.01 -3.10
CA LEU A 105 -17.00 0.02 -2.03
C LEU A 105 -18.01 -1.08 -2.42
N ASN A 106 -18.64 -0.99 -3.61
CA ASN A 106 -19.72 -1.90 -4.04
C ASN A 106 -19.29 -3.10 -4.92
N GLU A 107 -18.00 -3.40 -5.01
CA GLU A 107 -17.46 -4.53 -5.77
C GLU A 107 -16.93 -5.61 -4.81
N ALA A 108 -17.12 -6.88 -5.17
CA ALA A 108 -16.76 -8.04 -4.36
C ALA A 108 -15.26 -8.13 -4.01
N ASN A 109 -14.39 -7.36 -4.69
CA ASN A 109 -12.93 -7.41 -4.56
C ASN A 109 -12.30 -6.23 -3.82
N ASN A 110 -13.11 -5.31 -3.27
CA ASN A 110 -12.61 -4.05 -2.71
C ASN A 110 -11.67 -4.21 -1.54
N LEU A 111 -11.90 -5.22 -0.69
CA LEU A 111 -11.05 -5.43 0.48
C LEU A 111 -9.62 -5.80 0.07
N PHE A 112 -9.46 -6.61 -0.98
CA PHE A 112 -8.14 -6.97 -1.48
C PHE A 112 -7.42 -5.75 -2.07
N LEU A 113 -8.11 -4.92 -2.88
CA LEU A 113 -7.54 -3.68 -3.40
C LEU A 113 -7.14 -2.70 -2.29
N ILE A 114 -7.97 -2.56 -1.25
CA ILE A 114 -7.63 -1.77 -0.07
C ILE A 114 -6.33 -2.27 0.57
N PHE A 115 -6.15 -3.59 0.67
CA PHE A 115 -4.90 -4.16 1.17
C PHE A 115 -3.72 -3.89 0.24
N ILE A 116 -3.86 -4.07 -1.07
CA ILE A 116 -2.82 -3.76 -2.05
C ILE A 116 -2.30 -2.33 -1.85
N PHE A 117 -3.19 -1.34 -1.86
CA PHE A 117 -2.78 0.06 -1.72
C PHE A 117 -2.20 0.38 -0.33
N SER A 118 -2.79 -0.18 0.73
CA SER A 118 -2.33 0.04 2.12
C SER A 118 -0.92 -0.56 2.33
N PHE A 119 -0.70 -1.79 1.89
CA PHE A 119 0.60 -2.44 2.01
C PHE A 119 1.66 -1.89 1.05
N ALA A 120 1.27 -1.33 -0.09
CA ALA A 120 2.17 -0.59 -0.97
C ALA A 120 2.71 0.67 -0.27
N ARG A 121 1.82 1.50 0.30
CA ARG A 121 2.21 2.68 1.08
C ARG A 121 3.08 2.30 2.27
N LEU A 122 2.71 1.24 2.99
CA LEU A 122 3.49 0.74 4.13
C LEU A 122 4.89 0.29 3.69
N ALA A 123 5.01 -0.43 2.58
CA ALA A 123 6.31 -0.89 2.06
C ALA A 123 7.21 0.30 1.67
N ILE A 124 6.66 1.32 1.01
CA ILE A 124 7.39 2.54 0.61
C ILE A 124 7.97 3.23 1.86
N ILE A 125 7.14 3.48 2.87
CA ILE A 125 7.54 4.19 4.09
C ILE A 125 8.50 3.34 4.92
N LYS A 126 8.25 2.04 5.05
CA LYS A 126 9.11 1.13 5.82
C LYS A 126 10.49 0.97 5.19
N ARG A 127 10.57 0.80 3.86
CA ARG A 127 11.84 0.82 3.11
C ARG A 127 12.59 2.13 3.39
N ARG A 128 11.88 3.25 3.40
CA ARG A 128 12.45 4.57 3.66
C ARG A 128 13.05 4.68 5.07
N VAL A 129 12.33 4.22 6.08
CA VAL A 129 12.81 4.22 7.48
C VAL A 129 14.04 3.32 7.64
N LEU A 130 14.02 2.13 7.06
CA LEU A 130 15.16 1.19 7.09
C LEU A 130 16.41 1.80 6.45
N PHE A 131 16.26 2.45 5.30
CA PHE A 131 17.36 3.12 4.63
C PHE A 131 17.93 4.28 5.46
N LEU A 132 17.08 5.07 6.13
CA LEU A 132 17.58 6.17 6.97
C LEU A 132 18.32 5.69 8.22
N ASN A 133 17.85 4.62 8.85
CA ASN A 133 18.39 4.17 10.13
C ASN A 133 19.63 3.29 9.97
N GLU A 134 19.64 2.40 8.97
CA GLU A 134 20.64 1.34 8.84
C GLU A 134 21.41 1.39 7.51
N ALA A 135 21.10 2.33 6.62
CA ALA A 135 21.58 2.35 5.23
C ALA A 135 21.26 1.06 4.44
N THR A 136 20.34 0.22 4.93
CA THR A 136 19.94 -1.03 4.31
C THR A 136 19.15 -0.76 3.03
N ARG A 137 19.64 -1.29 1.90
CA ARG A 137 18.90 -1.28 0.63
C ARG A 137 18.00 -2.50 0.58
N VAL A 138 16.69 -2.25 0.67
CA VAL A 138 15.67 -3.29 0.55
C VAL A 138 14.96 -3.13 -0.78
N ASP A 139 14.83 -4.23 -1.52
CA ASP A 139 13.99 -4.29 -2.72
C ASP A 139 12.53 -4.03 -2.33
N LEU A 140 11.93 -3.01 -2.94
CA LEU A 140 10.60 -2.55 -2.58
C LEU A 140 9.52 -3.56 -2.94
N CYS A 141 9.65 -4.23 -4.10
CA CYS A 141 8.69 -5.22 -4.55
C CYS A 141 8.74 -6.45 -3.64
N ILE A 142 9.94 -6.93 -3.27
CA ILE A 142 10.09 -8.04 -2.33
C ILE A 142 9.50 -7.68 -0.95
N LEU A 143 9.76 -6.46 -0.45
CA LEU A 143 9.20 -6.00 0.81
C LEU A 143 7.67 -5.96 0.78
N PHE A 144 7.08 -5.37 -0.27
CA PHE A 144 5.64 -5.34 -0.47
C PHE A 144 5.03 -6.75 -0.52
N LYS A 145 5.56 -7.62 -1.39
CA LYS A 145 5.12 -9.02 -1.53
C LYS A 145 5.15 -9.75 -0.19
N THR A 146 6.21 -9.54 0.59
CA THR A 146 6.39 -10.16 1.91
C THR A 146 5.38 -9.65 2.92
N LEU A 147 5.21 -8.32 3.03
CA LEU A 147 4.28 -7.72 4.00
C LEU A 147 2.83 -8.14 3.72
N LEU A 148 2.40 -8.06 2.46
CA LEU A 148 1.06 -8.45 2.03
C LEU A 148 0.81 -9.95 2.28
N THR A 149 1.71 -10.82 1.83
CA THR A 149 1.56 -12.27 1.99
C THR A 149 1.51 -12.68 3.46
N LYS A 150 2.37 -12.09 4.31
CA LYS A 150 2.34 -12.35 5.76
C LYS A 150 1.02 -11.90 6.38
N HIS A 151 0.52 -10.73 5.99
CA HIS A 151 -0.75 -10.23 6.49
C HIS A 151 -1.93 -11.12 6.09
N MET A 152 -2.00 -11.54 4.82
CA MET A 152 -3.05 -12.44 4.34
C MET A 152 -3.03 -13.78 5.08
N ASN A 153 -1.84 -14.35 5.29
CA ASN A 153 -1.70 -15.58 6.08
C ASN A 153 -2.12 -15.39 7.54
N TYR A 154 -1.69 -14.30 8.18
CA TYR A 154 -2.10 -13.97 9.54
C TYR A 154 -3.63 -13.85 9.64
N LEU A 155 -4.25 -13.13 8.72
CA LEU A 155 -5.68 -12.90 8.72
C LEU A 155 -6.46 -14.21 8.55
N TYR A 156 -6.02 -15.07 7.64
CA TYR A 156 -6.61 -16.39 7.44
C TYR A 156 -6.51 -17.26 8.69
N GLN A 157 -5.34 -17.30 9.34
CA GLN A 157 -5.15 -18.06 10.57
C GLN A 157 -6.02 -17.50 11.70
N TYR A 158 -6.00 -16.18 11.91
CA TYR A 158 -6.81 -15.51 12.91
C TYR A 158 -8.29 -15.79 12.72
N MET A 159 -8.83 -15.64 11.51
CA MET A 159 -10.24 -15.94 11.24
C MET A 159 -10.55 -17.43 11.42
N SER A 160 -9.62 -18.32 11.05
CA SER A 160 -9.80 -19.76 11.21
C SER A 160 -9.88 -20.19 12.67
N THR A 161 -9.01 -19.65 13.53
CA THR A 161 -9.02 -19.98 14.98
C THR A 161 -10.26 -19.45 15.69
N HIS A 162 -10.93 -18.42 15.16
CA HIS A 162 -12.14 -17.83 15.73
C HIS A 162 -13.43 -18.32 15.06
N GLY A 163 -13.39 -19.42 14.30
CA GLY A 163 -14.58 -19.99 13.64
C GLY A 163 -15.08 -19.23 12.40
N ASN A 164 -14.36 -18.18 11.99
CA ASN A 164 -14.72 -17.27 10.90
C ASN A 164 -14.00 -17.60 9.58
N ARG A 165 -13.44 -18.81 9.42
CA ARG A 165 -12.75 -19.23 8.18
C ARG A 165 -13.62 -19.02 6.94
N HIS A 166 -14.90 -19.34 7.01
CA HIS A 166 -15.84 -19.19 5.91
C HIS A 166 -15.97 -17.73 5.45
N ILE A 167 -15.89 -16.76 6.37
CA ILE A 167 -15.90 -15.33 6.04
C ILE A 167 -14.66 -14.96 5.24
N TYR A 168 -13.47 -15.45 5.64
CA TYR A 168 -12.24 -15.24 4.87
C TYR A 168 -12.38 -15.78 3.44
N LEU A 169 -12.89 -17.01 3.31
CA LEU A 169 -13.10 -17.62 1.99
C LEU A 169 -14.06 -16.77 1.15
N LEU A 170 -15.20 -16.35 1.69
CA LEU A 170 -16.14 -15.48 0.99
C LEU A 170 -15.51 -14.15 0.51
N LEU A 171 -14.60 -13.59 1.31
CA LEU A 171 -13.93 -12.32 0.99
C LEU A 171 -12.82 -12.46 -0.06
N PHE A 172 -12.16 -13.61 -0.14
CA PHE A 172 -10.87 -13.72 -0.83
C PHE A 172 -10.73 -14.90 -1.80
N SER A 173 -11.51 -15.98 -1.66
CA SER A 173 -11.32 -17.18 -2.50
C SER A 173 -11.74 -17.01 -3.94
N MET A 174 -12.56 -15.99 -4.23
CA MET A 174 -12.98 -15.63 -5.59
C MET A 174 -11.93 -14.80 -6.33
N ASN A 175 -10.87 -14.37 -5.64
CA ASN A 175 -9.83 -13.53 -6.22
C ASN A 175 -8.78 -14.40 -6.92
N SER A 176 -8.54 -14.17 -8.22
CA SER A 176 -7.58 -14.94 -9.02
C SER A 176 -6.15 -14.87 -8.49
N TYR A 177 -5.83 -13.84 -7.71
CA TYR A 177 -4.53 -13.66 -7.08
C TYR A 177 -4.37 -14.38 -5.74
N ILE A 178 -5.42 -15.01 -5.22
CA ILE A 178 -5.38 -15.67 -3.93
C ILE A 178 -5.63 -17.17 -4.13
N GLU A 179 -4.64 -17.98 -3.78
CA GLU A 179 -4.78 -19.42 -3.71
C GLU A 179 -4.73 -19.86 -2.26
N ILE A 180 -5.71 -20.67 -1.85
CA ILE A 180 -5.87 -21.12 -0.47
C ILE A 180 -5.78 -22.63 -0.47
N ASN A 181 -4.65 -23.13 0.05
CA ASN A 181 -4.44 -24.55 0.34
C ASN A 181 -4.35 -24.69 1.87
N ASP A 182 -3.24 -25.24 2.39
CA ASP A 182 -2.93 -25.23 3.83
C ASP A 182 -2.56 -23.82 4.34
N ARG A 183 -2.10 -22.96 3.43
CA ARG A 183 -1.73 -21.56 3.65
C ARG A 183 -2.27 -20.70 2.52
N VAL A 184 -2.25 -19.38 2.74
CA VAL A 184 -2.62 -18.41 1.71
C VAL A 184 -1.39 -18.06 0.88
N HIS A 185 -1.52 -18.24 -0.43
CA HIS A 185 -0.54 -17.83 -1.42
C HIS A 185 -1.10 -16.67 -2.22
N VAL A 186 -0.40 -15.53 -2.18
CA VAL A 186 -0.70 -14.39 -3.03
C VAL A 186 0.13 -14.54 -4.31
N LYS A 187 -0.53 -14.63 -5.45
CA LYS A 187 0.12 -14.69 -6.77
C LYS A 187 0.52 -13.28 -7.17
N PHE A 188 1.77 -13.16 -7.60
CA PHE A 188 2.30 -11.95 -8.22
C PHE A 188 2.74 -12.39 -9.61
N ASN A 189 2.14 -11.80 -10.64
CA ASN A 189 2.58 -12.02 -12.02
C ASN A 189 3.99 -11.43 -12.24
#